data_AF-A0A3N5UB86-F1
#
_entry.id   AF-A0A3N5UB86-F1
#
_cell.length_a   1.000
_cell.length_b   1.000
_cell.length_c   1.000
_cell.angle_alpha   90.00
_cell.angle_beta   90.00
_cell.angle_gamma   90.00
#
_symmetry.space_group_name_H-M   'P 1'
#
loop_
_entity.id
_entity.type
_entity.pdbx_description
1 polymer ?
#
loop_
_entity_poly.entity_id
_entity_poly.type
_entity_poly.pdbx_seq_one_letter_code
_entity_poly.pdbx_strand_id
1 'polypeptide(L)' 'GQMRQDEITGGSPYGAATIAGVKGERQPSENELAAARFQGKHIATIAKKLTGK' A
#
# COMPACT_ATOMS: atom_id res chain seq x y z
N GLY A 1 4.29 -7.53 7.08
CA GLY A 1 5.69 -7.35 7.48
C GLY A 1 6.50 -7.08 6.23
N GLN A 2 7.34 -6.05 6.25
CA GLN A 2 8.04 -5.46 5.10
C GLN A 2 9.17 -6.33 4.50
N MET A 3 9.17 -7.63 4.74
CA MET A 3 10.27 -8.55 4.43
C MET A 3 9.78 -9.72 3.57
N ARG A 4 9.25 -9.41 2.39
CA ARG A 4 9.14 -10.39 1.29
C ARG A 4 10.14 -9.97 0.22
N GLN A 5 11.21 -10.75 0.08
CA GLN A 5 12.37 -10.52 -0.80
C GLN A 5 12.24 -11.31 -2.13
N ASP A 6 11.05 -11.84 -2.37
CA ASP A 6 10.65 -12.77 -3.41
C ASP A 6 9.96 -12.09 -4.60
N GLU A 7 9.56 -10.82 -4.46
CA GLU A 7 8.91 -10.04 -5.53
C GLU A 7 9.31 -8.56 -5.48
N ILE A 8 9.56 -7.95 -6.65
CA ILE A 8 9.67 -6.49 -6.77
C ILE A 8 8.30 -5.88 -6.40
N THR A 9 8.21 -5.27 -5.22
CA THR A 9 7.01 -4.63 -4.68
C THR A 9 7.22 -3.12 -4.54
N GLY A 10 6.27 -2.32 -5.00
CA GLY A 10 6.19 -0.90 -4.72
C GLY A 10 5.76 -0.58 -3.29
N GLY A 11 6.11 0.62 -2.83
CA GLY A 11 5.75 1.13 -1.50
C GLY A 11 6.96 1.34 -0.59
N SER A 12 6.74 2.09 0.48
CA SER A 12 7.76 2.46 1.47
C SER A 12 7.11 2.67 2.84
N PRO A 13 7.90 2.94 3.90
CA PRO A 13 7.35 3.35 5.19
C PRO A 13 6.45 4.60 5.11
N TYR A 14 6.57 5.40 4.05
CA TYR A 14 5.75 6.60 3.83
C TYR A 14 4.38 6.31 3.22
N GLY A 15 4.15 5.10 2.70
CA GLY A 15 2.88 4.72 2.10
C GLY A 15 2.99 3.57 1.09
N ALA A 16 1.86 2.93 0.81
CA ALA A 16 1.74 1.97 -0.27
C ALA A 16 1.87 2.67 -1.62
N ALA A 17 2.56 2.01 -2.55
CA ALA A 17 2.69 2.45 -3.94
C ALA A 17 2.78 1.21 -4.83
N THR A 18 2.65 1.40 -6.14
CA THR A 18 2.77 0.32 -7.13
C THR A 18 3.83 0.69 -8.17
N ILE A 19 4.55 -0.30 -8.69
CA ILE A 19 5.44 -0.10 -9.84
C ILE A 19 4.67 -0.41 -11.12
N ALA A 20 4.56 0.58 -12.01
CA ALA A 20 3.80 0.48 -13.25
C ALA A 20 4.60 -0.07 -14.46
N GLY A 21 5.93 -0.14 -14.37
CA GLY A 21 6.78 -0.44 -15.54
C GLY A 21 7.03 0.80 -16.42
N VAL A 22 7.90 0.68 -17.43
CA VAL A 22 8.37 1.82 -18.24
C VAL A 22 7.28 2.36 -19.17
N LYS A 23 6.36 1.48 -19.58
CA LYS A 23 5.23 1.79 -20.47
C LYS A 23 3.87 1.65 -19.77
N GLY A 24 3.85 1.48 -18.44
CA GLY A 24 2.61 1.26 -17.68
C GLY A 24 2.02 -0.14 -17.83
N GLU A 25 2.83 -1.10 -18.29
CA GLU A 25 2.42 -2.46 -18.60
C GLU A 25 2.17 -3.34 -17.37
N ARG A 26 2.68 -2.93 -16.19
CA ARG A 26 2.56 -3.72 -14.96
C ARG A 26 1.36 -3.26 -14.14
N GLN A 27 0.48 -4.22 -13.85
CA GLN A 27 -0.60 -4.04 -12.90
C GLN A 27 -0.11 -4.25 -11.45
N PRO A 28 -0.77 -3.62 -10.45
CA PRO A 28 -0.40 -3.80 -9.06
C PRO A 28 -0.47 -5.28 -8.65
N SER A 29 0.56 -5.76 -7.97
CA SER A 29 0.57 -7.12 -7.43
C SER A 29 -0.31 -7.26 -6.20
N GLU A 30 -0.60 -8.49 -5.81
CA GLU A 30 -1.40 -8.78 -4.61
C GLU A 30 -0.79 -8.15 -3.35
N ASN A 31 0.54 -8.10 -3.27
CA ASN A 31 1.25 -7.52 -2.13
C ASN A 31 1.07 -5.99 -2.07
N GLU A 32 1.14 -5.31 -3.22
CA GLU A 32 0.90 -3.85 -3.32
C GLU A 32 -0.56 -3.50 -3.00
N LEU A 33 -1.51 -4.31 -3.49
CA LEU A 33 -2.94 -4.16 -3.15
C LEU A 33 -3.22 -4.42 -1.68
N ALA A 34 -2.57 -5.42 -1.06
CA ALA A 34 -2.69 -5.68 0.37
C ALA A 34 -2.16 -4.53 1.22
N ALA A 35 -1.03 -3.94 0.82
CA ALA A 35 -0.47 -2.75 1.47
C ALA A 35 -1.43 -1.54 1.35
N ALA A 36 -2.03 -1.31 0.18
CA ALA A 36 -2.99 -0.24 -0.03
C ALA A 36 -4.26 -0.40 0.83
N ARG A 37 -4.80 -1.64 0.93
CA ARG A 37 -5.94 -1.94 1.82
C ARG A 37 -5.60 -1.68 3.29
N PHE A 38 -4.41 -2.08 3.73
CA PHE A 38 -3.94 -1.80 5.08
C PHE A 38 -3.83 -0.29 5.34
N GLN A 39 -3.21 0.45 4.42
CA GLN A 39 -3.05 1.90 4.54
C GLN A 39 -4.42 2.61 4.63
N GLY A 40 -5.38 2.24 3.77
CA GLY A 40 -6.73 2.80 3.82
C GLY A 40 -7.42 2.56 5.16
N LYS A 41 -7.36 1.31 5.67
CA LYS A 41 -7.90 0.96 6.99
C LYS A 41 -7.22 1.75 8.12
N HIS A 42 -5.89 1.88 8.06
CA HIS A 42 -5.11 2.57 9.08
C HIS A 42 -5.48 4.07 9.15
N ILE A 43 -5.51 4.75 8.00
CA ILE A 43 -5.91 6.15 7.90
C ILE A 43 -7.34 6.35 8.38
N ALA A 44 -8.29 5.54 7.89
CA ALA A 44 -9.70 5.65 8.30
C ALA A 44 -9.88 5.44 9.81
N THR A 45 -9.12 4.52 10.41
CA THR A 45 -9.14 4.28 11.86
C THR A 45 -8.65 5.49 12.64
N ILE A 46 -7.54 6.12 12.22
CA ILE A 46 -7.01 7.32 12.87
C ILE A 46 -7.98 8.48 12.70
N ALA A 47 -8.46 8.72 11.48
CA ALA A 47 -9.42 9.78 11.20
C ALA A 47 -10.66 9.65 12.08
N LYS A 48 -11.24 8.44 12.18
CA LYS A 48 -12.38 8.17 13.07
C LYS A 48 -12.09 8.51 14.54
N LYS A 49 -10.88 8.23 15.04
CA LYS A 49 -10.51 8.60 16.42
C LYS A 49 -10.39 10.11 16.62
N LEU A 50 -10.00 10.84 15.57
CA LEU A 50 -9.84 12.30 15.63
C LEU A 50 -11.16 13.05 15.41
N THR A 51 -12.07 12.51 14.60
CA THR A 51 -13.31 13.19 14.18
C THR A 51 -14.59 12.59 14.74
N GLY A 52 -14.53 11.37 15.27
CA GLY A 52 -15.64 10.71 15.96
C GLY A 52 -15.89 11.39 17.29
N LYS A 53 -16.80 12.36 17.31
CA LYS A 53 -17.52 12.76 18.51
C LYS A 53 -18.37 11.61 19.03
#